data_AF-A0AAJ2E8N2-F1
#
_entry.id   AF-A0AAJ2E8N2-F1
#
_cell.length_a   1.000
_cell.length_b   1.000
_cell.length_c   1.000
_cell.angle_alpha   90.00
_cell.angle_beta   90.00
_cell.angle_gamma   90.00
#
_symmetry.space_group_name_H-M   'P 1'
#
loop_
_entity.id
_entity.type
_entity.pdbx_description
1 polymer ?
#
loop_
_entity_poly.entity_id
_entity_poly.type
_entity_poly.pdbx_seq_one_letter_code
_entity_poly.pdbx_strand_id
1 'polypeptide(L)' 'FRGVASTILHEQGWPHEHIELQLAHQSRGKVSAAYNHALYLTQRAEMMQAWADYLDAQRARYARPV' A
#
# COMPACT_ATOMS: atom_id res chain seq x y z
N PHE A 1 -0.81 -3.30 -12.44
CA PHE A 1 -1.00 -2.34 -11.33
C PHE A 1 -0.21 -2.72 -10.07
N ARG A 2 -0.33 -3.96 -9.56
CA ARG A 2 0.34 -4.38 -8.31
C ARG A 2 1.88 -4.24 -8.32
N GLY A 3 2.55 -4.54 -9.44
CA GLY A 3 4.01 -4.42 -9.54
C GLY A 3 4.52 -2.99 -9.35
N VAL A 4 3.90 -2.00 -10.00
CA VAL A 4 4.29 -0.59 -9.88
C VAL A 4 4.07 -0.07 -8.46
N ALA A 5 2.91 -0.39 -7.86
CA ALA A 5 2.62 -0.04 -6.47
C ALA A 5 3.62 -0.69 -5.50
N SER A 6 3.95 -1.97 -5.70
CA SER A 6 4.94 -2.68 -4.88
C SER A 6 6.32 -2.00 -4.94
N THR A 7 6.86 -1.74 -6.13
CA THR A 7 8.16 -1.10 -6.28
C THR A 7 8.21 0.26 -5.58
N ILE A 8 7.22 1.12 -5.82
CA ILE A 8 7.18 2.47 -5.26
C ILE A 8 7.03 2.43 -3.73
N LEU A 9 6.18 1.55 -3.20
CA LEU A 9 6.01 1.43 -1.75
C LEU A 9 7.27 0.89 -1.05
N HIS A 10 7.99 -0.03 -1.71
CA HIS A 10 9.30 -0.49 -1.24
C HIS A 10 10.34 0.64 -1.25
N GLU A 11 10.38 1.45 -2.32
CA GLU A 11 11.28 2.61 -2.43
C GLU A 11 10.97 3.71 -1.40
N GLN A 12 9.70 3.85 -1.01
CA GLN A 12 9.26 4.73 0.07
C GLN A 12 9.58 4.19 1.47
N GLY A 13 10.12 2.97 1.58
CA GLY A 13 10.55 2.36 2.84
C GLY A 13 9.43 1.70 3.64
N TRP A 14 8.27 1.40 3.03
CA TRP A 14 7.19 0.71 3.73
C TRP A 14 7.56 -0.75 4.03
N PRO A 15 7.12 -1.31 5.18
CA PRO A 15 7.41 -2.69 5.53
C PRO A 15 6.86 -3.69 4.52
N HIS A 16 7.67 -4.69 4.17
CA HIS A 16 7.31 -5.71 3.19
C HIS A 16 6.03 -6.44 3.56
N GLU A 17 5.83 -6.75 4.85
CA GLU A 17 4.62 -7.39 5.34
C GLU A 17 3.35 -6.56 5.09
N HIS A 18 3.41 -5.23 5.18
CA HIS A 18 2.26 -4.37 4.94
C HIS A 18 1.91 -4.33 3.45
N ILE A 19 2.93 -4.26 2.60
CA ILE A 19 2.82 -4.25 1.15
C ILE A 19 2.22 -5.59 0.69
N GLU A 20 2.74 -6.72 1.16
CA GLU A 20 2.22 -8.04 0.82
C GLU A 20 0.80 -8.25 1.38
N LEU A 21 0.48 -7.82 2.61
CA LEU A 21 -0.89 -7.92 3.12
C LEU A 21 -1.90 -7.10 2.31
N GLN A 22 -1.47 -5.98 1.73
CA GLN A 22 -2.32 -5.12 0.90
C GLN A 22 -2.40 -5.62 -0.55
N LEU A 23 -1.30 -6.13 -1.09
CA LEU A 23 -1.15 -6.49 -2.50
C LEU A 23 -1.27 -7.99 -2.78
N ALA A 24 -1.24 -8.87 -1.78
CA ALA A 24 -1.47 -10.30 -1.95
C ALA A 24 -2.94 -10.64 -1.60
N HIS A 25 -3.59 -11.37 -2.51
CA HIS A 25 -4.86 -12.02 -2.19
C HIS A 25 -4.53 -13.31 -1.43
N GLN A 26 -4.83 -13.32 -0.12
CA GLN A 26 -4.80 -14.48 0.79
C GLN A 26 -3.45 -14.76 1.46
N SER A 27 -3.37 -14.46 2.76
CA SER A 27 -2.43 -15.14 3.64
C SER A 27 -2.90 -16.60 3.83
N ARG A 28 -1.94 -17.54 3.80
CA ARG A 28 -2.18 -18.97 4.12
C ARG A 28 -2.55 -19.11 5.60
N GLY A 29 -3.83 -18.93 5.95
CA GLY A 29 -4.37 -19.33 7.26
C GLY A 29 -5.35 -18.33 7.88
N LYS A 30 -6.62 -18.74 8.05
CA LYS A 30 -7.72 -17.91 8.59
C LYS A 30 -7.48 -17.35 10.00
N VAL A 31 -6.66 -18.01 10.82
CA VAL A 31 -6.37 -17.58 12.21
C VAL A 31 -5.29 -16.49 12.26
N SER A 32 -4.24 -16.60 11.44
CA SER A 32 -3.19 -15.58 11.33
C SER A 32 -3.71 -14.29 10.68
N ALA A 33 -4.65 -14.41 9.73
CA ALA A 33 -5.28 -13.27 9.08
C ALA A 33 -6.03 -12.35 10.07
N ALA A 34 -6.71 -12.88 11.09
CA ALA A 34 -7.48 -12.07 12.05
C ALA A 34 -6.59 -11.26 13.00
N TYR A 35 -5.53 -11.87 13.53
CA TYR A 35 -4.56 -11.19 14.39
C TYR A 35 -3.71 -10.17 13.59
N ASN A 36 -3.28 -10.52 12.38
CA ASN A 36 -2.56 -9.59 11.49
C ASN A 36 -3.45 -8.43 11.03
N HIS A 37 -4.76 -8.65 10.88
CA HIS A 37 -5.70 -7.60 10.49
C HIS A 37 -5.83 -6.54 11.58
N ALA A 38 -5.82 -6.89 12.87
CA ALA A 38 -5.91 -5.91 13.95
C ALA A 38 -4.59 -5.17 14.19
N LEU A 39 -3.45 -5.88 14.11
CA LEU A 39 -2.14 -5.32 14.45
C LEU A 39 -1.60 -4.35 13.40
N TYR A 40 -1.90 -4.58 12.12
CA TYR A 40 -1.32 -3.82 11.00
C TYR A 40 -2.33 -2.92 10.28
N LEU A 41 -3.57 -2.79 10.77
CA LEU A 41 -4.60 -2.00 10.09
C LEU A 41 -4.21 -0.53 9.99
N THR A 42 -3.73 0.05 11.09
CA THR A 42 -3.36 1.48 11.16
C THR A 42 -2.21 1.78 10.23
N GLN A 43 -1.16 0.98 10.26
CA GLN A 43 0.04 1.15 9.44
C GLN A 43 -0.26 0.92 7.96
N ARG A 44 -1.16 -0.02 7.64
CA ARG A 44 -1.64 -0.20 6.26
C ARG A 44 -2.53 0.94 5.80
N ALA A 45 -3.33 1.55 6.68
CA ALA A 45 -4.12 2.72 6.34
C ALA A 45 -3.21 3.92 6.05
N GLU A 46 -2.19 4.14 6.86
CA GLU A 46 -1.16 5.17 6.63
C GLU A 46 -0.41 4.94 5.31
N MET A 47 0.00 3.70 5.04
CA MET A 47 0.64 3.32 3.77
C MET A 47 -0.27 3.60 2.57
N MET A 48 -1.55 3.27 2.68
CA MET A 48 -2.52 3.50 1.61
C MET A 48 -2.84 4.98 1.42
N GLN A 49 -2.79 5.79 2.48
CA GLN A 49 -2.89 7.24 2.36
C GLN A 49 -1.68 7.82 1.64
N ALA A 50 -0.46 7.41 2.02
CA ALA A 50 0.75 7.84 1.33
C ALA A 50 0.76 7.43 -0.15
N TRP A 51 0.21 6.25 -0.47
CA TRP A 51 0.00 5.83 -1.86
C TRP A 51 -0.99 6.72 -2.61
N ALA A 52 -2.11 7.10 -1.98
CA ALA A 52 -3.09 8.01 -2.57
C ALA A 52 -2.45 9.40 -2.83
N ASP A 53 -1.73 9.94 -1.86
CA ASP A 53 -1.05 11.23 -1.98
C ASP A 53 -0.01 11.22 -3.12
N TYR A 54 0.72 10.10 -3.29
CA TYR A 54 1.62 9.92 -4.41
C TYR A 54 0.88 9.96 -5.76
N LEU A 55 -0.24 9.26 -5.88
CA LEU A 55 -1.05 9.25 -7.12
C LEU A 55 -1.62 10.63 -7.44
N ASP A 56 -2.09 11.36 -6.43
CA ASP A 56 -2.59 12.73 -6.59
C ASP A 56 -1.47 13.68 -7.03
N ALA A 57 -0.27 13.53 -6.45
CA ALA A 57 0.90 14.31 -6.88
C ALA A 57 1.30 13.98 -8.34
N GLN A 58 1.27 12.71 -8.75
CA GLN A 58 1.51 12.35 -10.16
C GLN A 58 0.44 12.94 -11.06
N ARG A 59 -0.84 12.85 -10.66
CA ARG A 59 -1.95 13.41 -11.43
C ARG A 59 -1.81 14.92 -11.59
N ALA A 60 -1.47 15.64 -10.52
CA ALA A 60 -1.23 17.08 -10.56
C ALA A 60 -0.03 17.43 -11.46
N ARG A 61 1.05 16.64 -11.41
CA ARG A 61 2.23 16.83 -12.26
C ARG A 61 1.92 16.70 -13.76
N TYR A 62 1.03 15.79 -14.13
CA TYR A 62 0.65 15.55 -15.53
C TYR A 62 -0.63 16.30 -15.95
N ALA A 63 -1.31 16.95 -15.02
CA ALA A 63 -2.38 17.90 -15.33
C ALA A 63 -1.75 19.16 -15.93
N ARG A 64 -1.73 19.22 -17.26
CA ARG A 64 -1.29 20.40 -18.02
C ARG A 64 -2.16 21.60 -17.60
N PRO A 65 -1.57 22.77 -17.27
CA PRO A 65 -2.37 23.97 -17.10
C PRO A 65 -2.99 24.29 -18.47
N VAL A 66 -4.32 24.36 -18.50
CA VAL A 66 -5.10 24.75 -19.69
C VAL A 66 -4.97 26.25 -19.92
#